data_AF-A0A8T4PWK9-F1
#
_entry.id   AF-A0A8T4PWK9-F1
#
_cell.length_a   1.000
_cell.length_b   1.000
_cell.length_c   1.000
_cell.angle_alpha   90.00
_cell.angle_beta   90.00
_cell.angle_gamma   90.00
#
_symmetry.space_group_name_H-M   'P 1'
#
loop_
_entity.id
_entity.type
_entity.pdbx_description
1 polymer ?
#
loop_
_entity_poly.entity_id
_entity_poly.type
_entity_poly.pdbx_seq_one_letter_code
_entity_poly.pdbx_strand_id
1 'polypeptide(L)'
;MPNKEIEKQYTELKKKHMLPEFREIDFEFELSDLEETSFLLRAIIRRMEEKLDFYSTMLEELLQPDTSNLYAMHETKFFDEDEKKQMYELYTKLMNFNRQSIEVSLEHNENNEADFINRLFDEWKALKQELLMFVRKMRASWKTEEDDIKEDLGYLG
;
A
#
# COMPACT_ATOMS: atom_id res chain seq x y z
N MET A 1 -18.16 2.86 -22.24
CA MET A 1 -16.88 2.39 -21.66
C MET A 1 -16.82 2.96 -20.26
N PRO A 2 -16.70 2.12 -19.22
CA PRO A 2 -16.79 2.52 -17.80
C PRO A 2 -15.89 3.71 -17.44
N ASN A 3 -14.68 3.74 -17.98
CA ASN A 3 -13.66 4.77 -17.72
C ASN A 3 -14.15 6.23 -17.93
N LYS A 4 -14.88 6.53 -19.02
CA LYS A 4 -15.28 7.92 -19.34
C LYS A 4 -16.31 8.52 -18.39
N GLU A 5 -17.15 7.70 -17.76
CA GLU A 5 -18.17 8.20 -16.84
C GLU A 5 -17.57 8.52 -15.47
N ILE A 6 -16.65 7.66 -15.00
CA ILE A 6 -15.90 7.86 -13.76
C ILE A 6 -15.07 9.15 -13.83
N GLU A 7 -14.31 9.34 -14.92
CA GLU A 7 -13.50 10.55 -15.12
C GLU A 7 -14.34 11.83 -15.10
N LYS A 8 -15.55 11.78 -15.69
CA LYS A 8 -16.47 12.92 -15.71
C LYS A 8 -16.98 13.26 -14.31
N GLN A 9 -17.47 12.28 -13.56
CA GLN A 9 -17.94 12.48 -12.18
C GLN A 9 -16.80 12.95 -11.26
N TYR A 10 -15.63 12.34 -11.40
CA TYR A 10 -14.43 12.76 -10.68
C TYR A 10 -14.07 14.22 -10.98
N THR A 11 -14.18 14.66 -12.24
CA THR A 11 -13.88 16.05 -12.62
C THR A 11 -14.77 17.06 -11.91
N GLU A 12 -16.03 16.72 -11.61
CA GLU A 12 -16.93 17.57 -10.84
C GLU A 12 -16.50 17.64 -9.37
N LEU A 13 -16.23 16.48 -8.75
CA LEU A 13 -15.73 16.37 -7.37
C LEU A 13 -14.38 17.07 -7.19
N LYS A 14 -13.49 16.94 -8.17
CA LYS A 14 -12.19 17.59 -8.19
C LYS A 14 -12.31 19.11 -8.10
N LYS A 15 -13.23 19.71 -8.86
CA LYS A 15 -13.46 21.16 -8.79
C LYS A 15 -14.03 21.60 -7.45
N LYS A 16 -14.88 20.75 -6.84
CA LYS A 16 -15.52 21.03 -5.56
C LYS A 16 -14.55 20.93 -4.38
N HIS A 17 -13.64 19.95 -4.40
CA HIS A 17 -12.80 19.59 -3.25
C HIS A 17 -11.30 19.67 -3.50
N MET A 18 -10.88 20.22 -4.64
CA MET A 18 -9.48 20.32 -5.05
C MET A 18 -8.75 18.96 -5.05
N LEU A 19 -9.44 17.90 -5.51
CA LEU A 19 -8.85 16.56 -5.60
C LEU A 19 -7.63 16.53 -6.55
N PRO A 20 -6.79 15.48 -6.50
CA PRO A 20 -5.67 15.31 -7.42
C PRO A 20 -6.11 15.23 -8.89
N GLU A 21 -5.13 15.25 -9.80
CA GLU A 21 -5.43 14.99 -11.21
C GLU A 21 -5.94 13.57 -11.39
N PHE A 22 -7.05 13.39 -12.14
CA PHE A 22 -7.67 12.08 -12.34
C PHE A 22 -6.65 11.05 -12.83
N ARG A 23 -5.83 11.43 -13.82
CA ARG A 23 -4.79 10.55 -14.38
C ARG A 23 -3.75 10.10 -13.36
N GLU A 24 -3.41 10.95 -12.39
CA GLU A 24 -2.39 10.63 -11.39
C GLU A 24 -2.95 9.68 -10.34
N ILE A 25 -4.15 9.97 -9.81
CA ILE A 25 -4.80 9.08 -8.84
C ILE A 25 -5.22 7.76 -9.49
N ASP A 26 -5.65 7.77 -10.75
CA ASP A 26 -5.99 6.58 -11.52
C ASP A 26 -4.78 5.68 -11.76
N PHE A 27 -3.63 6.27 -12.07
CA PHE A 27 -2.39 5.50 -12.21
C PHE A 27 -2.00 4.78 -10.91
N GLU A 28 -2.28 5.38 -9.77
CA GLU A 28 -1.90 4.85 -8.46
C GLU A 28 -2.92 3.86 -7.90
N PHE A 29 -4.20 4.08 -8.14
CA PHE A 29 -5.31 3.36 -7.48
C PHE A 29 -6.29 2.70 -8.46
N GLU A 30 -6.07 2.80 -9.78
CA GLU A 30 -6.85 2.11 -10.81
C GLU A 30 -8.35 2.48 -10.76
N LEU A 31 -8.65 3.77 -10.62
CA LEU A 31 -10.03 4.27 -10.46
C LEU A 31 -10.91 3.95 -11.67
N SER A 32 -10.31 3.86 -12.86
CA SER A 32 -10.95 3.47 -14.12
C SER A 32 -11.65 2.12 -14.06
N ASP A 33 -11.22 1.25 -13.14
CA ASP A 33 -11.71 -0.13 -12.98
C ASP A 33 -12.79 -0.23 -11.89
N LEU A 34 -13.27 0.89 -11.35
CA LEU A 34 -14.38 0.89 -10.39
C LEU A 34 -15.70 0.50 -11.09
N GLU A 35 -16.38 -0.51 -10.55
CA GLU A 35 -17.68 -0.98 -11.09
C GLU A 35 -18.88 -0.15 -10.58
N GLU A 36 -18.79 0.39 -9.35
CA GLU A 36 -19.87 1.15 -8.70
C GLU A 36 -19.48 2.62 -8.51
N THR A 37 -20.28 3.54 -9.07
CA THR A 37 -20.01 4.99 -9.07
C THR A 37 -21.05 5.82 -8.30
N SER A 38 -22.11 5.20 -7.79
CA SER A 38 -23.17 5.88 -7.02
C SER A 38 -22.64 6.71 -5.85
N PHE A 39 -21.53 6.26 -5.25
CA PHE A 39 -20.82 6.95 -4.18
C PHE A 39 -19.31 6.96 -4.49
N LEU A 40 -18.92 7.76 -5.50
CA LEU A 40 -17.57 7.72 -6.07
C LEU A 40 -16.45 7.95 -5.05
N LEU A 41 -16.56 8.93 -4.14
CA LEU A 41 -15.52 9.14 -3.10
C LEU A 41 -15.33 7.90 -2.22
N ARG A 42 -16.42 7.24 -1.83
CA ARG A 42 -16.36 6.00 -1.03
C ARG A 42 -15.76 4.85 -1.82
N ALA A 43 -16.06 4.75 -3.11
CA ALA A 43 -15.44 3.75 -3.98
C ALA A 43 -13.91 3.96 -4.07
N ILE A 44 -13.47 5.23 -4.18
CA ILE A 44 -12.05 5.60 -4.16
C ILE A 44 -11.41 5.23 -2.83
N ILE A 45 -12.04 5.60 -1.70
CA ILE A 45 -11.52 5.31 -0.35
C ILE A 45 -11.34 3.81 -0.15
N ARG A 46 -12.35 3.00 -0.51
CA ARG A 46 -12.26 1.53 -0.45
C ARG A 46 -11.05 1.01 -1.23
N ARG A 47 -10.83 1.52 -2.44
CA ARG A 47 -9.70 1.13 -3.27
C ARG A 47 -8.34 1.56 -2.69
N MET A 48 -8.27 2.73 -2.06
CA MET A 48 -7.07 3.16 -1.35
C MET A 48 -6.81 2.29 -0.10
N GLU A 49 -7.87 1.95 0.63
CA GLU A 49 -7.82 1.06 1.80
C GLU A 49 -7.33 -0.34 1.45
N GLU A 50 -7.77 -0.92 0.33
CA GLU A 50 -7.28 -2.21 -0.17
C GLU A 50 -5.74 -2.23 -0.31
N LYS A 51 -5.15 -1.14 -0.83
CA LYS A 51 -3.69 -1.02 -0.94
C LYS A 51 -3.02 -0.85 0.43
N LEU A 52 -3.61 -0.06 1.32
CA LEU A 52 -3.11 0.10 2.69
C LEU A 52 -3.12 -1.22 3.46
N ASP A 53 -4.20 -1.99 3.38
CA ASP A 53 -4.38 -3.26 4.07
C ASP A 53 -3.39 -4.32 3.57
N PHE A 54 -3.25 -4.43 2.24
CA PHE A 54 -2.28 -5.32 1.61
C PHE A 54 -0.85 -5.06 2.12
N TYR A 55 -0.40 -3.81 2.07
CA TYR A 55 0.96 -3.48 2.50
C TYR A 55 1.13 -3.55 4.02
N SER A 56 0.12 -3.19 4.80
CA SER A 56 0.18 -3.28 6.27
C SER A 56 0.30 -4.74 6.72
N THR A 57 -0.48 -5.64 6.12
CA THR A 57 -0.43 -7.08 6.39
C THR A 57 0.95 -7.65 6.05
N MET A 58 1.50 -7.30 4.88
CA MET A 58 2.85 -7.72 4.49
C MET A 58 3.93 -7.27 5.50
N LEU A 59 3.85 -6.04 6.01
CA LEU A 59 4.80 -5.56 7.03
C LEU A 59 4.58 -6.24 8.39
N GLU A 60 3.33 -6.47 8.79
CA GLU A 60 2.99 -7.17 10.03
C GLU A 60 3.59 -8.57 10.06
N GLU A 61 3.48 -9.33 8.97
CA GLU A 61 4.05 -10.66 8.86
C GLU A 61 5.57 -10.69 8.99
N LEU A 62 6.27 -9.64 8.56
CA LEU A 62 7.73 -9.54 8.73
C LEU A 62 8.13 -9.12 10.15
N LEU A 63 7.34 -8.25 10.78
CA LEU A 63 7.54 -7.76 12.14
C LEU A 63 7.22 -8.82 13.18
N GLN A 64 6.20 -9.65 12.92
CA GLN A 64 5.74 -10.73 13.78
C GLN A 64 5.52 -12.01 12.95
N PRO A 65 6.60 -12.64 12.49
CA PRO A 65 6.51 -13.82 11.64
C PRO A 65 5.89 -14.99 12.38
N ASP A 66 4.76 -15.47 11.87
CA ASP A 66 4.19 -16.76 12.27
C ASP A 66 5.12 -17.88 11.79
N THR A 67 5.41 -18.84 12.66
CA THR A 67 6.23 -20.02 12.33
C THR A 67 5.66 -20.88 11.19
N SER A 68 4.38 -20.73 10.85
CA SER A 68 3.73 -21.37 9.70
C SER A 68 3.96 -20.61 8.38
N ASN A 69 4.41 -19.36 8.44
CA ASN A 69 4.69 -18.51 7.30
C ASN A 69 6.18 -18.58 6.91
N LEU A 70 6.50 -19.57 6.06
CA LEU A 70 7.88 -19.87 5.65
C LEU A 70 8.58 -18.69 4.96
N TYR A 71 7.87 -17.90 4.15
CA TYR A 71 8.52 -16.76 3.48
C TYR A 71 8.87 -15.67 4.49
N ALA A 72 7.97 -15.35 5.42
CA ALA A 72 8.21 -14.33 6.43
C ALA A 72 9.35 -14.75 7.38
N MET A 73 9.38 -16.03 7.79
CA MET A 73 10.48 -16.60 8.57
C MET A 73 11.83 -16.51 7.87
N HIS A 74 11.86 -16.64 6.54
CA HIS A 74 13.07 -16.48 5.75
C HIS A 74 13.48 -15.02 5.66
N GLU A 75 12.59 -14.18 5.15
CA GLU A 75 12.85 -12.78 4.81
C GLU A 75 13.20 -11.93 6.04
N THR A 76 12.57 -12.17 7.20
CA THR A 76 12.83 -11.42 8.44
C THR A 76 14.31 -11.50 8.89
N LYS A 77 15.02 -12.59 8.56
CA LYS A 77 16.43 -12.80 8.93
C LYS A 77 17.38 -11.83 8.24
N PHE A 78 16.94 -11.23 7.14
CA PHE A 78 17.73 -10.31 6.34
C PHE A 78 17.57 -8.86 6.80
N PHE A 79 16.67 -8.57 7.74
CA PHE A 79 16.49 -7.24 8.30
C PHE A 79 17.18 -7.13 9.67
N ASP A 80 17.97 -6.07 9.84
CA ASP A 80 18.55 -5.74 11.13
C ASP A 80 17.53 -5.02 12.04
N GLU A 81 17.92 -4.76 13.29
CA GLU A 81 17.01 -4.15 14.28
C GLU A 81 16.64 -2.69 13.95
N ASP A 82 17.53 -1.93 13.30
CA ASP A 82 17.24 -0.56 12.90
C ASP A 82 16.25 -0.54 11.73
N GLU A 83 16.40 -1.44 10.77
CA GLU A 83 15.47 -1.63 9.66
C GLU A 83 14.11 -2.13 10.12
N LYS A 84 14.05 -3.06 11.10
CA LYS A 84 12.79 -3.49 11.72
C LYS A 84 12.09 -2.34 12.43
N LYS A 85 12.84 -1.45 13.09
CA LYS A 85 12.28 -0.24 13.69
C LYS A 85 11.68 0.69 12.62
N GLN A 86 12.39 0.93 11.53
CA GLN A 86 11.88 1.72 10.40
C GLN A 86 10.63 1.08 9.78
N MET A 87 10.62 -0.25 9.68
CA MET A 87 9.47 -1.02 9.20
C MET A 87 8.25 -0.85 10.12
N TYR A 88 8.45 -0.88 11.44
CA TYR A 88 7.39 -0.63 12.41
C TYR A 88 6.86 0.81 12.37
N GLU A 89 7.73 1.79 12.16
CA GLU A 89 7.34 3.19 11.95
C GLU A 89 6.48 3.34 10.69
N LEU A 90 6.87 2.71 9.58
CA LEU A 90 6.07 2.68 8.35
C LEU A 90 4.73 1.97 8.56
N TYR A 91 4.73 0.80 9.19
CA TYR A 91 3.50 0.06 9.54
C TYR A 91 2.54 0.94 10.34
N THR A 92 3.05 1.69 11.33
CA THR A 92 2.24 2.61 12.14
C THR A 92 1.60 3.72 11.29
N LYS A 93 2.33 4.28 10.32
CA LYS A 93 1.78 5.28 9.37
C LYS A 93 0.65 4.68 8.53
N LEU A 94 0.87 3.50 7.94
CA LEU A 94 -0.14 2.82 7.11
C LEU A 94 -1.39 2.49 7.93
N MET A 95 -1.22 1.95 9.13
CA MET A 95 -2.32 1.64 10.04
C MET A 95 -3.09 2.90 10.48
N ASN A 96 -2.40 4.03 10.66
CA ASN A 96 -3.09 5.29 10.94
C ASN A 96 -4.01 5.70 9.78
N PHE A 97 -3.54 5.64 8.54
CA PHE A 97 -4.37 5.92 7.37
C PHE A 97 -5.51 4.91 7.21
N ASN A 98 -5.28 3.63 7.49
CA ASN A 98 -6.32 2.61 7.47
C ASN A 98 -7.40 2.90 8.52
N ARG A 99 -7.04 3.29 9.75
CA ARG A 99 -8.05 3.68 10.75
C ARG A 99 -8.79 4.97 10.37
N GLN A 100 -8.11 5.92 9.73
CA GLN A 100 -8.75 7.12 9.19
C GLN A 100 -9.75 6.78 8.06
N SER A 101 -9.48 5.79 7.20
CA SER A 101 -10.44 5.38 6.16
C SER A 101 -11.75 4.85 6.77
N ILE A 102 -11.63 4.09 7.85
CA ILE A 102 -12.77 3.59 8.63
C ILE A 102 -13.51 4.77 9.29
N GLU A 103 -12.79 5.70 9.91
CA GLU A 103 -13.36 6.89 10.55
C GLU A 103 -14.22 7.70 9.57
N VAL A 104 -13.67 8.10 8.42
CA VAL A 104 -14.43 8.89 7.42
C VAL A 104 -15.60 8.10 6.82
N SER A 105 -15.45 6.78 6.70
CA SER A 105 -16.51 5.89 6.23
C SER A 105 -17.69 5.82 7.19
N LEU A 106 -17.47 5.98 8.51
CA LEU A 106 -18.54 6.00 9.51
C LEU A 106 -19.27 7.35 9.58
N GLU A 107 -18.57 8.45 9.31
CA GLU A 107 -19.13 9.80 9.38
C GLU A 107 -20.03 10.15 8.20
N HIS A 108 -19.80 9.51 7.04
CA HIS A 108 -20.58 9.74 5.82
C HIS A 108 -20.61 11.22 5.37
N ASN A 109 -19.51 11.95 5.62
CA ASN A 109 -19.37 13.35 5.27
C ASN A 109 -18.49 13.52 4.01
N GLU A 110 -19.06 14.10 2.96
CA GLU A 110 -18.39 14.27 1.66
C GLU A 110 -17.07 15.08 1.74
N ASN A 111 -17.02 16.12 2.59
CA ASN A 111 -15.80 16.93 2.74
C ASN A 111 -14.70 16.10 3.42
N ASN A 112 -15.05 15.35 4.48
CA ASN A 112 -14.09 14.51 5.20
C ASN A 112 -13.57 13.36 4.31
N GLU A 113 -14.46 12.77 3.49
CA GLU A 113 -14.08 11.77 2.49
C GLU A 113 -13.06 12.34 1.48
N ALA A 114 -13.33 13.54 0.95
CA ALA A 114 -12.42 14.20 0.01
C ALA A 114 -11.09 14.63 0.65
N ASP A 115 -11.12 15.17 1.86
CA ASP A 115 -9.94 15.57 2.62
C ASP A 115 -9.04 14.37 2.97
N PHE A 116 -9.63 13.21 3.25
CA PHE A 116 -8.88 11.98 3.42
C PHE A 116 -8.17 11.56 2.12
N ILE A 117 -8.87 11.57 0.98
CA ILE A 117 -8.28 11.22 -0.33
C ILE A 117 -7.08 12.11 -0.63
N ASN A 118 -7.21 13.43 -0.44
CA ASN A 118 -6.12 14.40 -0.63
C ASN A 118 -4.91 14.06 0.24
N ARG A 119 -5.12 13.95 1.55
CA ARG A 119 -4.03 13.69 2.51
C ARG A 119 -3.31 12.38 2.22
N LEU A 120 -4.04 11.30 1.96
CA LEU A 120 -3.42 10.01 1.66
C LEU A 120 -2.67 10.06 0.32
N PHE A 121 -3.24 10.70 -0.70
CA PHE A 121 -2.57 10.84 -2.00
C PHE A 121 -1.26 11.63 -1.90
N ASP A 122 -1.24 12.72 -1.14
CA ASP A 122 -0.04 13.54 -0.93
C ASP A 122 1.09 12.76 -0.26
N GLU A 123 0.76 11.94 0.75
CA GLU A 123 1.73 11.11 1.48
C GLU A 123 2.11 9.82 0.72
N TRP A 124 1.27 9.36 -0.21
CA TRP A 124 1.39 8.07 -0.88
C TRP A 124 2.76 7.88 -1.54
N LYS A 125 3.32 8.93 -2.14
CA LYS A 125 4.64 8.85 -2.78
C LYS A 125 5.74 8.48 -1.79
N ALA A 126 5.75 9.07 -0.59
CA ALA A 126 6.74 8.78 0.43
C ALA A 126 6.58 7.36 0.96
N LEU A 127 5.34 6.99 1.32
CA LEU A 127 4.99 5.64 1.79
C LEU A 127 5.45 4.56 0.81
N LYS A 128 5.20 4.75 -0.49
CA LYS A 128 5.66 3.82 -1.54
C LYS A 128 7.17 3.69 -1.63
N GLN A 129 7.93 4.78 -1.46
CA GLN A 129 9.39 4.69 -1.51
C GLN A 129 9.93 3.87 -0.33
N GLU A 130 9.38 4.09 0.87
CA GLU A 130 9.72 3.28 2.05
C GLU A 130 9.32 1.81 1.85
N LEU A 131 8.11 1.52 1.35
CA LEU A 131 7.68 0.16 1.00
C LEU A 131 8.60 -0.52 0.00
N LEU A 132 8.97 0.19 -1.07
CA LEU A 132 9.80 -0.34 -2.14
C LEU A 132 11.19 -0.74 -1.66
N MET A 133 11.74 -0.04 -0.67
CA MET A 133 13.01 -0.40 -0.03
C MET A 133 12.90 -1.79 0.62
N PHE A 134 11.88 -2.03 1.43
CA PHE A 134 11.68 -3.33 2.08
C PHE A 134 11.39 -4.45 1.07
N VAL A 135 10.50 -4.22 0.10
CA VAL A 135 10.17 -5.21 -0.95
C VAL A 135 11.41 -5.59 -1.77
N ARG A 136 12.30 -4.63 -2.07
CA ARG A 136 13.54 -4.94 -2.78
C ARG A 136 14.48 -5.82 -1.96
N LYS A 137 14.52 -5.62 -0.64
CA LYS A 137 15.35 -6.42 0.26
C LYS A 137 14.78 -7.84 0.44
N MET A 138 13.47 -7.98 0.63
CA MET A 138 12.76 -9.27 0.56
C MET A 138 13.08 -10.01 -0.74
N ARG A 139 12.99 -9.35 -1.89
CA ARG A 139 13.33 -9.98 -3.17
C ARG A 139 14.81 -10.39 -3.26
N ALA A 140 15.71 -9.66 -2.61
CA ALA A 140 17.14 -9.95 -2.65
C ALA A 140 17.51 -11.15 -1.76
N SER A 141 16.82 -11.37 -0.63
CA SER A 141 17.10 -12.48 0.29
C SER A 141 16.98 -13.85 -0.38
N TRP A 142 16.05 -14.00 -1.33
CA TRP A 142 15.86 -15.23 -2.10
C TRP A 142 16.94 -15.49 -3.16
N LYS A 143 17.71 -14.46 -3.55
CA LYS A 143 18.81 -14.62 -4.51
C LYS A 143 20.12 -15.01 -3.83
N THR A 144 20.37 -14.49 -2.63
CA THR A 144 21.57 -14.82 -1.86
C THR A 144 21.61 -16.31 -1.52
N GLU A 145 20.48 -16.91 -1.18
CA GLU A 145 20.41 -18.33 -0.85
C GLU A 145 20.62 -19.25 -2.07
N GLU A 146 20.21 -18.84 -3.28
CA GLU A 146 20.53 -19.57 -4.51
C GLU A 146 22.03 -19.62 -4.79
N ASP A 147 22.76 -18.58 -4.42
CA ASP A 147 24.21 -18.50 -4.62
C ASP A 147 24.96 -19.31 -3.54
N ASP A 148 24.50 -19.26 -2.28
CA ASP A 148 25.04 -20.05 -1.17
C ASP A 148 24.85 -21.57 -1.39
N ILE A 149 23.67 -22.00 -1.87
CA ILE A 149 23.41 -23.42 -2.20
C ILE A 149 24.30 -23.91 -3.36
N LYS A 150 24.61 -23.05 -4.34
CA LYS A 150 25.50 -23.40 -5.46
C LYS A 150 26.95 -23.50 -5.01
N GLU A 151 27.41 -22.63 -4.12
CA GLU A 151 28.76 -22.72 -3.55
C GLU A 151 28.92 -24.01 -2.73
N ASP A 152 27.98 -24.34 -1.83
CA ASP A 152 28.06 -25.55 -0.99
C ASP A 152 28.06 -26.85 -1.82
N LEU A 153 27.32 -26.90 -2.93
CA LEU A 153 27.35 -28.04 -3.86
C LEU A 153 28.66 -28.11 -4.66
N GLY A 154 29.33 -26.97 -4.88
CA GLY A 154 30.64 -26.90 -5.54
C GLY A 154 31.79 -27.40 -4.65
N TYR A 155 31.67 -27.25 -3.33
CA TYR A 155 32.66 -27.77 -2.36
C TYR A 155 32.54 -29.28 -2.09
N LEU A 156 31.44 -29.92 -2.51
CA LEU A 156 31.21 -31.36 -2.37
C LEU A 156 31.64 -32.18 -3.61
N GLY A 157 32.29 -31.55 -4.59
CA GLY A 157 32.83 -32.15 -5.82
C GLY A 157 34.34 -32.33 -5.82
#